data_AF-A0A2P2IX13-F1
#
_entry.id   AF-A0A2P2IX13-F1
#
_cell.length_a   1.000
_cell.length_b   1.000
_cell.length_c   1.000
_cell.angle_alpha   90.00
_cell.angle_beta   90.00
_cell.angle_gamma   90.00
#
_symmetry.space_group_name_H-M   'P 1'
#
loop_
_entity.id
_entity.type
_entity.pdbx_description
1 polymer ?
#
loop_
_entity_poly.entity_id
_entity_poly.type
_entity_poly.pdbx_seq_one_letter_code
_entity_poly.pdbx_strand_id
1 'polypeptide(L)'
;MQEAADAAKSAMVSVIGLDSNKVQQLCDAANEEVDEANKVQIANYLCTGNYAVSGGLKGVEAVEAKAKSFKARMMVRLAVAGAFHTGFMEPAVSRLEAALATTEIRPPRIPVISNVDAQPHADPATIKKILARQVTSPVQWETTVKTLLTRGLKKSYELGPGKVIAGIVKRMDKGADIENIGA
;
A
#
# COMPACT_ATOMS: atom_id res chain seq x y z
N MET A 1 -0.18 -15.53 -2.65
CA MET A 1 -0.14 -14.50 -1.59
C MET A 1 -0.35 -15.09 -0.21
N GLN A 2 -1.47 -15.78 0.07
CA GLN A 2 -1.69 -16.42 1.38
C GLN A 2 -0.54 -17.36 1.79
N GLU A 3 -0.09 -18.25 0.91
CA GLU A 3 1.06 -19.13 1.16
C GLU A 3 2.35 -18.37 1.53
N ALA A 4 2.60 -17.19 0.92
CA ALA A 4 3.75 -16.36 1.25
C ALA A 4 3.59 -15.68 2.62
N ALA A 5 2.36 -15.30 2.97
CA ALA A 5 2.04 -14.76 4.29
C ALA A 5 2.21 -15.82 5.39
N ASP A 6 1.78 -17.07 5.13
CA ASP A 6 1.89 -18.18 6.09
C ASP A 6 3.35 -18.62 6.31
N ALA A 7 4.23 -18.38 5.33
CA ALA A 7 5.65 -18.76 5.39
C ALA A 7 6.48 -17.93 6.38
N ALA A 8 6.00 -16.74 6.80
CA ALA A 8 6.73 -15.86 7.69
C ALA A 8 5.82 -15.07 8.63
N LYS A 9 6.17 -15.06 9.93
CA LYS A 9 5.48 -14.22 10.92
C LYS A 9 5.66 -12.75 10.60
N SER A 10 4.62 -12.14 10.09
CA SER A 10 4.64 -10.79 9.54
C SER A 10 3.35 -10.05 9.84
N ALA A 11 3.36 -8.73 9.72
CA ALA A 11 2.19 -7.90 10.00
C ALA A 11 2.24 -6.57 9.26
N MET A 12 1.13 -5.85 9.34
CA MET A 12 1.03 -4.46 8.90
C MET A 12 0.42 -3.58 9.99
N VAL A 13 0.87 -2.34 10.08
CA VAL A 13 0.36 -1.34 11.03
C VAL A 13 0.18 0.01 10.32
N SER A 14 -0.96 0.65 10.52
CA SER A 14 -1.19 2.03 10.09
C SER A 14 -0.57 3.00 11.09
N VAL A 15 0.28 3.90 10.60
CA VAL A 15 0.92 5.00 11.32
C VAL A 15 0.20 6.29 10.98
N ILE A 16 -0.41 6.92 11.98
CA ILE A 16 -1.25 8.11 11.80
C ILE A 16 -0.66 9.30 12.55
N GLY A 17 -0.65 10.46 11.91
CA GLY A 17 -0.18 11.73 12.48
C GLY A 17 1.28 12.09 12.18
N LEU A 18 1.98 11.28 11.39
CA LEU A 18 3.34 11.55 10.91
C LEU A 18 3.33 11.80 9.40
N ASP A 19 4.24 12.66 8.92
CA ASP A 19 4.58 12.74 7.50
C ASP A 19 5.45 11.56 7.06
N SER A 20 5.57 11.33 5.75
CA SER A 20 6.30 10.19 5.19
C SER A 20 7.77 10.13 5.62
N ASN A 21 8.42 11.29 5.77
CA ASN A 21 9.84 11.33 6.17
C ASN A 21 10.02 10.84 7.60
N LYS A 22 9.14 11.26 8.51
CA LYS A 22 9.14 10.75 9.89
C LYS A 22 8.75 9.28 9.98
N VAL A 23 7.83 8.80 9.14
CA VAL A 23 7.53 7.37 9.09
C VAL A 23 8.74 6.58 8.58
N GLN A 24 9.47 7.09 7.58
CA GLN A 24 10.70 6.46 7.11
C GLN A 24 11.75 6.40 8.23
N GLN A 25 12.00 7.50 8.94
CA GLN A 25 12.91 7.53 10.08
C GLN A 25 12.48 6.55 11.20
N LEU A 26 11.17 6.40 11.42
CA LEU A 26 10.63 5.43 12.37
C LEU A 26 10.91 3.98 11.91
N CYS A 27 10.74 3.68 10.62
CA CYS A 27 11.11 2.37 10.06
C CYS A 27 12.61 2.11 10.19
N ASP A 28 13.46 3.09 9.86
CA ASP A 28 14.91 2.97 9.93
C ASP A 28 15.35 2.68 11.38
N ALA A 29 14.83 3.44 12.35
CA ALA A 29 15.13 3.24 13.77
C ALA A 29 14.61 1.90 14.31
N ALA A 30 13.52 1.35 13.77
CA ALA A 30 13.04 0.01 14.12
C ALA A 30 13.90 -1.09 13.49
N ASN A 31 14.36 -0.87 12.25
CA ASN A 31 15.22 -1.80 11.50
C ASN A 31 16.61 -1.96 12.11
N GLU A 32 17.10 -0.99 12.87
CA GLU A 32 18.35 -1.08 13.64
C GLU A 32 18.27 -2.10 14.80
N GLU A 33 17.07 -2.43 15.29
CA GLU A 33 16.87 -3.31 16.46
C GLU A 33 16.51 -4.75 16.08
N VAL A 34 16.38 -5.04 14.78
CA VAL A 34 15.91 -6.34 14.29
C VAL A 34 16.83 -6.90 13.21
N ASP A 35 16.82 -8.23 13.07
CA ASP A 35 17.51 -8.90 11.97
C ASP A 35 16.85 -8.61 10.60
N GLU A 36 17.58 -8.92 9.52
CA GLU A 36 17.12 -8.70 8.15
C GLU A 36 15.75 -9.33 7.87
N ALA A 37 15.50 -10.53 8.43
CA ALA A 37 14.26 -11.26 8.26
C ALA A 37 13.06 -10.62 8.98
N ASN A 38 13.28 -9.60 9.81
CA ASN A 38 12.24 -8.89 10.53
C ASN A 38 12.11 -7.41 10.15
N LYS A 39 12.89 -6.93 9.18
CA LYS A 39 12.83 -5.54 8.74
C LYS A 39 11.45 -5.15 8.22
N VAL A 40 11.16 -3.86 8.33
CA VAL A 40 9.93 -3.20 7.92
C VAL A 40 10.20 -2.07 6.93
N GLN A 41 9.19 -1.73 6.16
CA GLN A 41 9.18 -0.58 5.27
C GLN A 41 7.78 0.01 5.14
N ILE A 42 7.67 1.21 4.58
CA ILE A 42 6.38 1.79 4.20
C ILE A 42 5.83 0.99 3.01
N ALA A 43 4.68 0.34 3.21
CA ALA A 43 3.97 -0.45 2.21
C ALA A 43 2.84 0.32 1.53
N ASN A 44 2.24 1.30 2.20
CA ASN A 44 1.17 2.11 1.60
C ASN A 44 1.34 3.58 1.95
N TYR A 45 1.46 4.41 0.91
CA TYR A 45 1.36 5.85 1.00
C TYR A 45 -0.11 6.24 0.80
N LEU A 46 -0.89 6.41 1.89
CA LEU A 46 -2.34 6.62 1.79
C LEU A 46 -2.68 8.10 1.67
N CYS A 47 -2.29 8.91 2.64
CA CYS A 47 -2.43 10.35 2.56
C CYS A 47 -1.46 11.00 3.56
N THR A 48 -1.19 12.29 3.40
CA THR A 48 -0.39 13.03 4.38
C THR A 48 -0.96 12.81 5.79
N GLY A 49 -0.13 12.28 6.69
CA GLY A 49 -0.54 11.92 8.05
C GLY A 49 -1.13 10.51 8.22
N ASN A 50 -1.12 9.64 7.20
CA ASN A 50 -1.52 8.24 7.30
C ASN A 50 -0.75 7.35 6.30
N TYR A 51 0.05 6.44 6.83
CA TYR A 51 0.88 5.49 6.07
C TYR A 51 0.71 4.09 6.66
N ALA A 52 0.86 3.03 5.85
CA ALA A 52 0.97 1.67 6.38
C ALA A 52 2.41 1.20 6.32
N VAL A 53 2.89 0.68 7.45
CA VAL A 53 4.18 0.01 7.58
C VAL A 53 3.96 -1.49 7.63
N SER A 54 4.84 -2.24 6.97
CA SER A 54 4.71 -3.67 6.72
C SER A 54 6.07 -4.35 6.84
N GLY A 55 6.09 -5.56 7.39
CA GLY A 55 7.31 -6.37 7.51
C GLY A 55 7.18 -7.47 8.56
N GLY A 56 8.31 -7.95 9.07
CA GLY A 56 8.32 -9.01 10.07
C GLY A 56 7.68 -8.57 11.39
N LEU A 57 7.10 -9.52 12.12
CA LEU A 57 6.33 -9.23 13.32
C LEU A 57 7.12 -8.41 14.35
N LYS A 58 8.40 -8.76 14.59
CA LYS A 58 9.27 -8.05 15.53
C LYS A 58 9.58 -6.62 15.09
N GLY A 59 9.78 -6.40 13.79
CA GLY A 59 10.01 -5.05 13.26
C GLY A 59 8.77 -4.17 13.43
N VAL A 60 7.57 -4.73 13.22
CA VAL A 60 6.32 -3.99 13.47
C VAL A 60 6.13 -3.68 14.96
N GLU A 61 6.48 -4.62 15.85
CA GLU A 61 6.48 -4.38 17.31
C GLU A 61 7.48 -3.27 17.70
N ALA A 62 8.66 -3.24 17.09
CA ALA A 62 9.65 -2.18 17.31
C ALA A 62 9.16 -0.80 16.82
N VAL A 63 8.47 -0.76 15.68
CA VAL A 63 7.78 0.45 15.18
C VAL A 63 6.76 0.95 16.19
N GLU A 64 5.92 0.07 16.74
CA GLU A 64 4.91 0.43 17.73
C GLU A 64 5.53 0.96 19.03
N ALA A 65 6.60 0.31 19.51
CA ALA A 65 7.32 0.73 20.71
C ALA A 65 7.93 2.15 20.56
N LYS A 66 8.39 2.50 19.36
CA LYS A 66 9.00 3.80 19.05
C LYS A 66 7.99 4.87 18.63
N ALA A 67 6.78 4.50 18.22
CA ALA A 67 5.79 5.42 17.65
C ALA A 67 5.55 6.68 18.51
N LYS A 68 5.50 6.53 19.84
CA LYS A 68 5.28 7.66 20.77
C LYS A 68 6.44 8.65 20.79
N SER A 69 7.69 8.20 20.75
CA SER A 69 8.86 9.09 20.74
C SER A 69 8.94 9.90 19.45
N PHE A 70 8.50 9.31 18.34
CA PHE A 70 8.34 9.99 17.04
C PHE A 70 7.12 10.91 16.96
N LYS A 71 6.28 10.93 18.01
CA LYS A 71 5.03 11.71 18.10
C LYS A 71 3.95 11.25 17.13
N ALA A 72 3.90 9.96 16.80
CA ALA A 72 2.75 9.40 16.09
C ALA A 72 1.49 9.59 16.94
N ARG A 73 0.40 10.00 16.29
CA ARG A 73 -0.88 10.21 16.97
C ARG A 73 -1.54 8.88 17.33
N MET A 74 -1.48 7.91 16.42
CA MET A 74 -2.15 6.63 16.60
C MET A 74 -1.48 5.56 15.74
N MET A 75 -1.48 4.32 16.26
CA MET A 75 -1.07 3.11 15.56
C MET A 75 -2.26 2.16 15.50
N VAL A 76 -2.51 1.54 14.35
CA VAL A 76 -3.60 0.56 14.18
C VAL A 76 -3.09 -0.65 13.43
N ARG A 77 -3.01 -1.82 14.10
CA ARG A 77 -2.72 -3.10 13.44
C ARG A 77 -3.81 -3.40 12.40
N LEU A 78 -3.39 -3.74 11.20
CA LEU A 78 -4.31 -4.09 10.12
C LEU A 78 -4.65 -5.58 10.20
N ALA A 79 -5.94 -5.91 10.05
CA ALA A 79 -6.43 -7.29 10.02
C ALA A 79 -6.14 -7.92 8.65
N VAL A 80 -4.86 -8.21 8.40
CA VAL A 80 -4.36 -8.77 7.14
C VAL A 80 -3.45 -9.96 7.40
N ALA A 81 -3.39 -10.87 6.44
CA ALA A 81 -2.70 -12.15 6.61
C ALA A 81 -1.17 -12.04 6.69
N GLY A 82 -0.55 -11.02 6.07
CA GLY A 82 0.90 -10.89 6.07
C GLY A 82 1.40 -9.52 5.62
N ALA A 83 2.72 -9.40 5.52
CA ALA A 83 3.41 -8.17 5.11
C ALA A 83 3.32 -7.88 3.61
N PHE A 84 2.12 -7.52 3.14
CA PHE A 84 1.90 -7.13 1.74
C PHE A 84 2.73 -5.93 1.31
N HIS A 85 3.02 -5.85 0.01
CA HIS A 85 3.77 -4.76 -0.62
C HIS A 85 5.21 -4.63 -0.12
N THR A 86 5.81 -5.78 0.24
CA THR A 86 7.21 -5.90 0.67
C THR A 86 7.85 -7.15 0.09
N GLY A 87 9.15 -7.32 0.30
CA GLY A 87 9.89 -8.54 -0.08
C GLY A 87 9.36 -9.84 0.55
N PHE A 88 8.55 -9.77 1.62
CA PHE A 88 7.88 -10.97 2.16
C PHE A 88 6.95 -11.64 1.15
N MET A 89 6.48 -10.90 0.15
CA MET A 89 5.61 -11.42 -0.91
C MET A 89 6.38 -11.98 -2.12
N GLU A 90 7.71 -11.93 -2.13
CA GLU A 90 8.53 -12.45 -3.23
C GLU A 90 8.19 -13.90 -3.62
N PRO A 91 7.95 -14.84 -2.67
CA PRO A 91 7.58 -16.21 -3.03
C PRO A 91 6.27 -16.32 -3.84
N ALA A 92 5.41 -15.30 -3.80
CA ALA A 92 4.17 -15.27 -4.57
C ALA A 92 4.34 -14.76 -6.00
N VAL A 93 5.46 -14.10 -6.33
CA VAL A 93 5.68 -13.40 -7.61
C VAL A 93 5.69 -14.40 -8.76
N SER A 94 6.51 -15.44 -8.70
CA SER A 94 6.67 -16.41 -9.79
C SER A 94 5.36 -17.11 -10.17
N ARG A 95 4.54 -17.46 -9.16
CA ARG A 95 3.22 -18.05 -9.37
C ARG A 95 2.23 -17.06 -10.01
N LEU A 96 2.30 -15.78 -9.60
CA LEU A 96 1.50 -14.72 -10.22
C LEU A 96 1.94 -14.46 -11.67
N GLU A 97 3.24 -14.43 -11.94
CA GLU A 97 3.79 -14.29 -13.30
C GLU A 97 3.33 -15.42 -14.22
N ALA A 98 3.37 -16.67 -13.75
CA ALA A 98 2.88 -17.82 -14.51
C ALA A 98 1.38 -17.71 -14.84
N ALA A 99 0.56 -17.26 -13.88
CA ALA A 99 -0.87 -17.03 -14.11
C ALA A 99 -1.11 -15.85 -15.08
N LEU A 100 -0.35 -14.76 -14.95
CA LEU A 100 -0.43 -13.61 -15.84
C LEU A 100 0.03 -13.95 -17.27
N ALA A 101 1.00 -14.83 -17.43
CA ALA A 101 1.49 -15.26 -18.74
C ALA A 101 0.36 -15.85 -19.60
N THR A 102 -0.50 -16.67 -19.00
CA THR A 102 -1.63 -17.31 -19.69
C THR A 102 -2.92 -16.47 -19.70
N THR A 103 -2.98 -15.40 -18.90
CA THR A 103 -4.12 -14.49 -18.86
C THR A 103 -4.13 -13.57 -20.08
N GLU A 104 -5.27 -13.48 -20.78
CA GLU A 104 -5.49 -12.48 -21.82
C GLU A 104 -5.65 -11.09 -21.19
N ILE A 105 -4.73 -10.18 -21.49
CA ILE A 105 -4.84 -8.77 -21.11
C ILE A 105 -4.95 -7.96 -22.39
N ARG A 106 -5.99 -7.13 -22.49
CA ARG A 106 -6.20 -6.20 -23.60
C ARG A 106 -5.83 -4.78 -23.17
N PRO A 107 -5.43 -3.92 -24.11
CA PRO A 107 -5.27 -2.50 -23.83
C PRO A 107 -6.56 -1.93 -23.20
N PRO A 108 -6.47 -1.27 -22.03
CA PRO A 108 -7.64 -0.81 -21.33
C PRO A 108 -8.28 0.38 -22.07
N ARG A 109 -9.62 0.37 -22.18
CA ARG A 109 -10.37 1.48 -22.79
C ARG A 109 -10.41 2.73 -21.91
N ILE A 110 -10.22 2.56 -20.61
CA ILE A 110 -10.18 3.61 -19.60
C ILE A 110 -8.82 3.49 -18.91
N PRO A 111 -8.05 4.58 -18.75
CA PRO A 111 -6.75 4.52 -18.08
C PRO A 111 -6.84 3.87 -16.69
N VAL A 112 -6.03 2.85 -16.45
CA VAL A 112 -5.88 2.19 -15.15
C VAL A 112 -4.54 2.62 -14.58
N ILE A 113 -4.55 3.30 -13.43
CA ILE A 113 -3.35 3.82 -12.78
C ILE A 113 -2.74 2.72 -11.91
N SER A 114 -1.47 2.43 -12.13
CA SER A 114 -0.70 1.46 -11.35
C SER A 114 -0.36 2.01 -9.96
N ASN A 115 -0.48 1.15 -8.94
CA ASN A 115 -0.02 1.47 -7.59
C ASN A 115 1.51 1.49 -7.47
N VAL A 116 2.24 0.94 -8.43
CA VAL A 116 3.72 0.84 -8.39
C VAL A 116 4.38 2.18 -8.67
N ASP A 117 3.87 2.92 -9.66
CA ASP A 117 4.49 4.16 -10.16
C ASP A 117 3.50 5.33 -10.31
N ALA A 118 2.23 5.13 -9.92
CA ALA A 118 1.16 6.12 -10.06
C ALA A 118 0.94 6.61 -11.50
N GLN A 119 1.27 5.79 -12.50
CA GLN A 119 1.05 6.10 -13.92
C GLN A 119 0.04 5.17 -14.60
N PRO A 120 -0.67 5.64 -15.64
CA PRO A 120 -1.48 4.77 -16.48
C PRO A 120 -0.61 3.96 -17.45
N HIS A 121 -0.99 2.71 -17.68
CA HIS A 121 -0.31 1.81 -18.64
C HIS A 121 -1.32 1.23 -19.63
N ALA A 122 -0.95 1.20 -20.91
CA ALA A 122 -1.82 0.70 -21.98
C ALA A 122 -1.31 -0.59 -22.63
N ASP A 123 0.01 -0.82 -22.61
CA ASP A 123 0.62 -2.00 -23.20
C ASP A 123 0.39 -3.25 -22.32
N PRO A 124 -0.25 -4.32 -22.84
CA PRO A 124 -0.52 -5.53 -22.07
C PRO A 124 0.71 -6.20 -21.47
N ALA A 125 1.86 -6.19 -22.17
CA ALA A 125 3.07 -6.81 -21.65
C ALA A 125 3.63 -6.04 -20.45
N THR A 126 3.59 -4.71 -20.51
CA THR A 126 3.91 -3.81 -19.39
C THR A 126 2.96 -4.03 -18.22
N ILE A 127 1.65 -4.13 -18.47
CA ILE A 127 0.65 -4.36 -17.43
C ILE A 127 0.93 -5.68 -16.69
N LYS A 128 1.24 -6.77 -17.40
CA LYS A 128 1.60 -8.06 -16.77
C LYS A 128 2.80 -7.92 -15.82
N LYS A 129 3.87 -7.26 -16.28
CA LYS A 129 5.08 -7.03 -15.46
C LYS A 129 4.78 -6.20 -14.22
N ILE A 130 3.96 -5.15 -14.37
CA ILE A 130 3.58 -4.27 -13.26
C ILE A 130 2.71 -4.99 -12.23
N LEU A 131 1.74 -5.79 -12.66
CA LEU A 131 0.88 -6.56 -11.76
C LEU A 131 1.69 -7.57 -10.93
N ALA A 132 2.67 -8.24 -11.54
CA ALA A 132 3.60 -9.10 -10.81
C ALA A 132 4.42 -8.30 -9.78
N ARG A 133 5.00 -7.18 -10.19
CA ARG A 133 5.80 -6.29 -9.32
C ARG A 133 5.00 -5.65 -8.18
N GLN A 134 3.69 -5.45 -8.35
CA GLN A 134 2.84 -4.78 -7.36
C GLN A 134 2.81 -5.50 -6.01
N VAL A 135 2.96 -6.82 -5.99
CA VAL A 135 2.86 -7.60 -4.74
C VAL A 135 4.01 -7.32 -3.77
N THR A 136 5.15 -6.87 -4.29
CA THR A 136 6.37 -6.54 -3.51
C THR A 136 6.70 -5.05 -3.49
N SER A 137 5.92 -4.22 -4.20
CA SER A 137 6.16 -2.78 -4.29
C SER A 137 5.19 -1.98 -3.42
N PRO A 138 5.64 -0.89 -2.76
CA PRO A 138 4.77 0.02 -2.03
C PRO A 138 3.66 0.61 -2.90
N VAL A 139 2.49 0.80 -2.30
CA VAL A 139 1.30 1.39 -2.94
C VAL A 139 1.38 2.92 -2.92
N GLN A 140 1.49 3.52 -4.10
CA GLN A 140 1.58 4.97 -4.32
C GLN A 140 0.22 5.68 -4.37
N TRP A 141 -0.69 5.34 -3.46
CA TRP A 141 -2.06 5.84 -3.48
C TRP A 141 -2.15 7.38 -3.30
N GLU A 142 -1.38 7.93 -2.37
CA GLU A 142 -1.29 9.37 -2.12
C GLU A 142 -0.89 10.13 -3.40
N THR A 143 0.13 9.63 -4.11
CA THR A 143 0.61 10.21 -5.38
C THR A 143 -0.46 10.12 -6.46
N THR A 144 -1.12 8.97 -6.61
CA THR A 144 -2.21 8.76 -7.56
C THR A 144 -3.34 9.75 -7.34
N VAL A 145 -3.88 9.85 -6.12
CA VAL A 145 -5.03 10.71 -5.83
C VAL A 145 -4.66 12.18 -5.92
N LYS A 146 -3.50 12.59 -5.42
CA LYS A 146 -3.02 13.98 -5.61
C LYS A 146 -2.94 14.35 -7.09
N THR A 147 -2.43 13.46 -7.94
CA THR A 147 -2.34 13.69 -9.38
C THR A 147 -3.73 13.79 -10.04
N LEU A 148 -4.69 12.97 -9.61
CA LEU A 148 -6.06 13.05 -10.12
C LEU A 148 -6.75 14.35 -9.71
N LEU A 149 -6.59 14.76 -8.46
CA LEU A 149 -7.15 16.02 -7.95
C LEU A 149 -6.56 17.23 -8.70
N THR A 150 -5.24 17.28 -8.91
CA THR A 150 -4.60 18.37 -9.68
C THR A 150 -5.02 18.39 -11.15
N ARG A 151 -5.43 17.24 -11.71
CA ARG A 151 -6.01 17.11 -13.06
C ARG A 151 -7.52 17.40 -13.11
N GLY A 152 -8.12 17.83 -12.01
CA GLY A 152 -9.52 18.26 -11.97
C GLY A 152 -10.54 17.13 -11.83
N LEU A 153 -10.20 16.05 -11.11
CA LEU A 153 -11.18 15.04 -10.70
C LEU A 153 -12.38 15.71 -10.01
N LYS A 154 -13.58 15.56 -10.58
CA LYS A 154 -14.81 16.19 -10.06
C LYS A 154 -15.68 15.25 -9.25
N LYS A 155 -15.81 13.99 -9.69
CA LYS A 155 -16.65 12.97 -9.06
C LYS A 155 -15.93 11.63 -9.12
N SER A 156 -16.07 10.85 -8.06
CA SER A 156 -15.46 9.53 -7.93
C SER A 156 -16.42 8.55 -7.26
N TYR A 157 -16.16 7.25 -7.45
CA TYR A 157 -16.99 6.18 -6.92
C TYR A 157 -16.09 5.15 -6.23
N GLU A 158 -16.38 4.83 -4.97
CA GLU A 158 -15.77 3.71 -4.24
C GLU A 158 -16.67 2.48 -4.42
N LEU A 159 -16.23 1.53 -5.23
CA LEU A 159 -16.94 0.29 -5.49
C LEU A 159 -16.50 -0.79 -4.49
N GLY A 160 -17.44 -1.35 -3.73
CA GLY A 160 -17.18 -2.44 -2.78
C GLY A 160 -17.52 -2.10 -1.33
N PRO A 161 -17.21 -3.00 -0.39
CA PRO A 161 -17.66 -2.90 0.99
C PRO A 161 -16.92 -1.79 1.75
N GLY A 162 -17.65 -1.11 2.64
CA GLY A 162 -17.09 -0.11 3.54
C GLY A 162 -16.97 1.27 2.89
N LYS A 163 -16.15 2.15 3.49
CA LYS A 163 -15.99 3.55 3.07
C LYS A 163 -14.59 4.09 3.36
N VAL A 164 -13.61 3.18 3.38
CA VAL A 164 -12.24 3.48 3.82
C VAL A 164 -11.56 4.37 2.79
N ILE A 165 -11.72 4.07 1.50
CA ILE A 165 -11.12 4.84 0.42
C ILE A 165 -11.75 6.22 0.35
N ALA A 166 -13.08 6.33 0.43
CA ALA A 166 -13.77 7.63 0.52
C ALA A 166 -13.26 8.47 1.70
N GLY A 167 -13.07 7.84 2.87
CA GLY A 167 -12.50 8.51 4.04
C GLY A 167 -11.07 9.01 3.81
N ILE A 168 -10.24 8.24 3.12
CA ILE A 168 -8.86 8.63 2.77
C ILE A 168 -8.85 9.78 1.76
N VAL A 169 -9.67 9.71 0.70
CA VAL A 169 -9.79 10.77 -0.32
C VAL A 169 -10.26 12.08 0.33
N LYS A 170 -11.26 12.03 1.22
CA LYS A 170 -11.76 13.22 1.95
C LYS A 170 -10.74 13.84 2.91
N ARG A 171 -9.70 13.11 3.32
CA ARG A 171 -8.56 13.67 4.07
C ARG A 171 -7.59 14.43 3.17
N MET A 172 -7.51 14.08 1.89
CA MET A 172 -6.68 14.79 0.90
C MET A 172 -7.41 16.02 0.35
N ASP A 173 -8.72 15.92 0.14
CA ASP A 173 -9.58 17.03 -0.25
C ASP A 173 -10.95 16.92 0.42
N LYS A 174 -11.26 17.84 1.34
CA LYS A 174 -12.53 17.86 2.08
C LYS A 174 -13.74 18.08 1.16
N GLY A 175 -13.54 18.68 -0.01
CA GLY A 175 -14.58 18.93 -1.00
C GLY A 175 -14.79 17.80 -2.01
N ALA A 176 -14.01 16.72 -1.92
CA ALA A 176 -14.08 15.62 -2.88
C ALA A 176 -15.48 14.96 -2.90
N ASP A 177 -16.11 14.95 -4.08
CA ASP A 177 -17.34 14.22 -4.34
C ASP A 177 -16.99 12.74 -4.60
N ILE A 178 -17.22 11.92 -3.58
CA ILE A 178 -17.05 10.47 -3.65
C ILE A 178 -18.30 9.76 -3.13
N GLU A 179 -18.85 8.91 -3.98
CA GLU A 179 -20.03 8.10 -3.73
C GLU A 179 -19.59 6.66 -3.48
N ASN A 180 -20.01 6.06 -2.36
CA ASN A 180 -19.77 4.64 -2.12
C ASN A 180 -20.90 3.81 -2.72
N ILE A 181 -20.53 2.86 -3.56
CA ILE A 181 -21.43 1.90 -4.19
C ILE A 181 -21.17 0.56 -3.52
N GLY A 182 -22.06 0.22 -2.58
CA GLY A 182 -22.02 -1.04 -1.84
C GLY A 182 -22.20 -2.27 -2.74
N ALA A 183 -21.79 -3.42 -2.22
CA ALA A 183 -22.01 -4.74 -2.81
C ALA A 183 -23.33 -5.35 -2.33
#